data_AF-A0AAD7FSZ4-F1
#
_entry.id   AF-A0AAD7FSZ4-F1
#
_cell.length_a   1.000
_cell.length_b   1.000
_cell.length_c   1.000
_cell.angle_alpha   90.00
_cell.angle_beta   90.00
_cell.angle_gamma   90.00
#
_symmetry.space_group_name_H-M   'P 1'
#
loop_
_entity.id
_entity.type
_entity.pdbx_description
1 polymer ?
#
loop_
_entity_poly.entity_id
_entity_poly.type
_entity_poly.pdbx_seq_one_letter_code
_entity_poly.pdbx_strand_id
1 'polypeptide(L)'
;MPFGEIVCGSPGSGKSTYCFGKHQLFTALNRPISVVNLDPANDKIAYPCAIDISSLITLQDVMDEHGLGPNGGLLYCMEYLEANYDWLEERLQELGKDAYVLFDLPGQVELSTNHDSVKNIVERLTKKSGFRLAAVHLCDAHYVTDAPKYISVLLLSLRTMLHLELPHINVLSKVDLISQYGDLDFNLDFYTEVQDLSYLENALSASAPRFAALNMAMISLIEDYSLVGFETLAVEDKNSMLHLTRAIDRATGYIFVPAAGSNAPPGTVDPGDGSAAARPNAYGLFSSAVGPMQGPADDIRDVQERWVDAREEWDAYEKTQWRREGEAVRDEIARAGNIRERKT
;
A
#
# COMPACT_ATOMS: atom_id res chain seq x y z
N MET A 1 -1.65 16.90 -13.55
CA MET A 1 -2.19 15.54 -13.74
C MET A 1 -2.20 14.92 -12.37
N PRO A 2 -3.35 14.47 -11.87
CA PRO A 2 -3.44 13.89 -10.53
C PRO A 2 -2.84 12.47 -10.52
N PHE A 3 -2.29 12.09 -9.37
CA PHE A 3 -1.68 10.79 -9.15
C PHE A 3 -2.39 10.12 -7.97
N GLY A 4 -2.37 8.80 -7.93
CA GLY A 4 -3.00 8.11 -6.83
C GLY A 4 -2.81 6.61 -6.80
N GLU A 5 -3.43 6.02 -5.80
CA GLU A 5 -3.38 4.59 -5.52
C GLU A 5 -4.78 4.04 -5.32
N ILE A 6 -5.05 2.89 -5.94
CA ILE A 6 -6.20 2.06 -5.62
C ILE A 6 -5.73 1.00 -4.62
N VAL A 7 -6.15 1.12 -3.36
CA VAL A 7 -5.81 0.17 -2.31
C VAL A 7 -6.86 -0.93 -2.28
N CYS A 8 -6.44 -2.16 -2.60
CA CYS A 8 -7.31 -3.34 -2.64
C CYS A 8 -6.67 -4.50 -1.85
N GLY A 9 -7.45 -5.56 -1.64
CA GLY A 9 -7.00 -6.74 -0.88
C GLY A 9 -8.09 -7.31 0.01
N SER A 10 -7.86 -8.51 0.51
CA SER A 10 -8.86 -9.27 1.28
C SER A 10 -9.27 -8.57 2.60
N PRO A 11 -10.42 -8.96 3.19
CA PRO A 11 -10.81 -8.44 4.49
C PRO A 11 -9.72 -8.75 5.52
N GLY A 12 -9.35 -7.75 6.33
CA GLY A 12 -8.32 -7.92 7.36
C GLY A 12 -6.88 -7.80 6.85
N SER A 13 -6.61 -7.64 5.55
CA SER A 13 -5.23 -7.46 5.05
C SER A 13 -4.56 -6.14 5.47
N GLY A 14 -5.31 -5.22 6.10
CA GLY A 14 -4.77 -3.96 6.63
C GLY A 14 -4.87 -2.74 5.72
N LYS A 15 -5.77 -2.75 4.72
CA LYS A 15 -6.01 -1.62 3.79
C LYS A 15 -6.17 -0.26 4.48
N SER A 16 -7.17 -0.13 5.36
CA SER A 16 -7.42 1.14 6.06
C SER A 16 -6.29 1.53 7.01
N THR A 17 -5.60 0.55 7.61
CA THR A 17 -4.39 0.79 8.43
C THR A 17 -3.25 1.34 7.57
N TYR A 18 -3.03 0.77 6.39
CA TYR A 18 -2.06 1.27 5.41
C TYR A 18 -2.41 2.68 4.93
N CYS A 19 -3.69 2.95 4.61
CA CYS A 19 -4.15 4.29 4.24
C CYS A 19 -3.85 5.33 5.33
N PHE A 20 -4.08 4.98 6.59
CA PHE A 20 -3.76 5.86 7.71
C PHE A 20 -2.25 6.06 7.89
N GLY A 21 -1.46 4.97 7.86
CA GLY A 21 0.00 5.04 7.94
C GLY A 21 0.59 5.89 6.82
N LYS A 22 0.04 5.78 5.61
CA LYS A 22 0.47 6.58 4.46
C LYS A 22 0.12 8.05 4.62
N HIS A 23 -1.08 8.36 5.14
CA HIS A 23 -1.46 9.71 5.49
C HIS A 23 -0.50 10.34 6.50
N GLN A 24 -0.15 9.60 7.56
CA GLN A 24 0.82 10.06 8.57
C GLN A 24 2.21 10.28 7.97
N LEU A 25 2.71 9.34 7.16
CA LEU A 25 4.00 9.46 6.49
C LEU A 25 4.04 10.69 5.58
N PHE A 26 3.03 10.87 4.71
CA PHE A 26 2.99 11.99 3.78
C PHE A 26 2.88 13.32 4.50
N THR A 27 2.09 13.39 5.58
CA THR A 27 2.03 14.56 6.45
C THR A 27 3.39 14.89 7.04
N ALA A 28 4.13 13.89 7.55
CA ALA A 28 5.47 14.07 8.09
C ALA A 28 6.50 14.51 7.02
N LEU A 29 6.32 14.09 5.77
CA LEU A 29 7.14 14.48 4.63
C LEU A 29 6.71 15.82 3.99
N ASN A 30 5.68 16.47 4.52
CA ASN A 30 5.02 17.64 3.89
C ASN A 30 4.62 17.37 2.42
N ARG A 31 4.27 16.12 2.11
CA ARG A 31 3.72 15.73 0.82
C ARG A 31 2.19 15.77 0.90
N PRO A 32 1.50 16.48 0.00
CA PRO A 32 0.04 16.56 0.05
C PRO A 32 -0.56 15.19 -0.25
N ILE A 33 -1.59 14.81 0.52
CA ILE A 33 -2.31 13.56 0.37
C ILE A 33 -3.78 13.78 0.70
N SER A 34 -4.66 13.13 -0.07
CA SER A 34 -6.10 13.07 0.21
C SER A 34 -6.53 11.62 0.21
N VAL A 35 -7.25 11.18 1.24
CA VAL A 35 -7.78 9.82 1.31
C VAL A 35 -9.27 9.84 0.96
N VAL A 36 -9.66 8.95 0.06
CA VAL A 36 -11.03 8.74 -0.42
C VAL A 36 -11.47 7.36 0.05
N ASN A 37 -12.45 7.31 0.95
CA ASN A 37 -13.05 6.06 1.39
C ASN A 37 -14.14 5.64 0.40
N LEU A 38 -13.94 4.49 -0.23
CA LEU A 38 -14.95 3.85 -1.08
C LEU A 38 -15.54 2.59 -0.42
N ASP A 39 -15.24 2.31 0.86
CA ASP A 39 -15.89 1.25 1.64
C ASP A 39 -17.17 1.75 2.33
N PRO A 40 -18.38 1.39 1.85
CA PRO A 40 -19.64 1.85 2.43
C PRO A 40 -20.02 1.11 3.72
N ALA A 41 -19.24 0.13 4.16
CA ALA A 41 -19.41 -0.60 5.42
C ALA A 41 -18.47 -0.12 6.53
N ASN A 42 -17.63 0.88 6.26
CA ASN A 42 -16.65 1.37 7.22
C ASN A 42 -17.22 2.46 8.14
N ASP A 43 -17.79 2.05 9.27
CA ASP A 43 -18.41 2.97 10.24
C ASP A 43 -17.39 3.82 11.04
N LYS A 44 -16.10 3.42 11.05
CA LYS A 44 -15.07 4.04 11.90
C LYS A 44 -13.80 4.30 11.12
N ILE A 45 -13.83 5.38 10.34
CA ILE A 45 -12.67 5.84 9.59
C ILE A 45 -11.60 6.38 10.56
N ALA A 46 -10.44 5.74 10.57
CA ALA A 46 -9.32 6.09 11.47
C ALA A 46 -8.45 7.26 10.98
N TYR A 47 -8.70 7.76 9.77
CA TYR A 47 -7.89 8.77 9.09
C TYR A 47 -8.74 9.99 8.66
N PRO A 48 -8.11 11.16 8.44
CA PRO A 48 -8.79 12.27 7.81
C PRO A 48 -9.27 11.90 6.40
N CYS A 49 -10.58 11.76 6.25
CA CYS A 49 -11.22 11.37 4.99
C CYS A 49 -11.62 12.62 4.21
N ALA A 50 -11.12 12.77 2.99
CA ALA A 50 -11.45 13.89 2.11
C ALA A 50 -12.79 13.68 1.40
N ILE A 51 -13.06 12.45 0.96
CA ILE A 51 -14.31 12.05 0.30
C ILE A 51 -14.72 10.69 0.85
N ASP A 52 -15.96 10.57 1.29
CA ASP A 52 -16.50 9.32 1.84
C ASP A 52 -17.78 8.92 1.08
N ILE A 53 -17.77 7.71 0.53
CA ILE A 53 -18.93 7.11 -0.15
C ILE A 53 -20.16 7.04 0.75
N SER A 54 -20.00 6.97 2.08
CA SER A 54 -21.13 6.94 3.03
C SER A 54 -22.07 8.15 2.89
N SER A 55 -21.56 9.28 2.37
CA SER A 55 -22.37 10.47 2.08
C SER A 55 -23.21 10.37 0.79
N LEU A 56 -22.95 9.37 -0.05
CA LEU A 56 -23.73 9.02 -1.23
C LEU A 56 -24.65 7.83 -0.94
N ILE A 57 -24.09 6.74 -0.40
CA ILE A 57 -24.80 5.48 -0.13
C ILE A 57 -24.11 4.70 0.99
N THR A 58 -24.89 4.12 1.90
CA THR A 58 -24.38 3.26 2.97
C THR A 58 -24.82 1.82 2.76
N LEU A 59 -24.04 0.86 3.28
CA LEU A 59 -24.41 -0.55 3.19
C LEU A 59 -25.75 -0.84 3.92
N GLN A 60 -25.96 -0.21 5.08
CA GLN A 60 -27.14 -0.44 5.90
C GLN A 60 -28.43 0.00 5.18
N ASP A 61 -28.43 1.18 4.55
CA ASP A 61 -29.59 1.68 3.81
C ASP A 61 -29.98 0.73 2.67
N VAL A 62 -28.98 0.22 1.94
CA VAL A 62 -29.19 -0.74 0.84
C VAL A 62 -29.75 -2.07 1.35
N MET A 63 -29.22 -2.58 2.46
CA MET A 63 -29.70 -3.83 3.05
C MET A 63 -31.16 -3.70 3.49
N ASP A 64 -31.52 -2.58 4.11
CA ASP A 64 -32.87 -2.33 4.61
C ASP A 64 -33.88 -2.07 3.48
N GLU A 65 -33.49 -1.34 2.43
CA GLU A 65 -34.37 -0.99 1.31
C GLU A 65 -34.57 -2.15 0.32
N HIS A 66 -33.49 -2.85 -0.02
CA HIS A 66 -33.52 -3.90 -1.05
C HIS A 66 -33.60 -5.33 -0.50
N GLY A 67 -33.55 -5.51 0.84
CA GLY A 67 -33.57 -6.82 1.47
C GLY A 67 -32.37 -7.69 1.09
N LEU A 68 -31.24 -7.07 0.76
CA LEU A 68 -30.00 -7.75 0.37
C LEU A 68 -29.19 -8.16 1.59
N GLY A 69 -28.42 -9.26 1.46
CA GLY A 69 -27.38 -9.58 2.44
C GLY A 69 -26.15 -8.67 2.30
N PRO A 70 -25.22 -8.67 3.27
CA PRO A 70 -24.08 -7.75 3.29
C PRO A 70 -23.24 -7.73 1.99
N ASN A 71 -22.91 -8.90 1.43
CA ASN A 71 -22.12 -8.97 0.20
C ASN A 71 -22.88 -8.44 -1.02
N GLY A 72 -24.19 -8.73 -1.10
CA GLY A 72 -25.05 -8.21 -2.18
C GLY A 72 -25.25 -6.69 -2.06
N GLY A 73 -25.38 -6.19 -0.83
CA GLY A 73 -25.46 -4.75 -0.56
C GLY A 73 -24.17 -4.02 -0.94
N LEU A 74 -23.00 -4.60 -0.65
CA LEU A 74 -21.70 -4.02 -1.05
C LEU A 74 -21.55 -3.95 -2.58
N LEU A 75 -21.98 -4.99 -3.28
CA LEU A 75 -22.00 -5.01 -4.74
C LEU A 75 -22.87 -3.87 -5.30
N TYR A 76 -24.09 -3.77 -4.78
CA TYR A 76 -25.03 -2.73 -5.16
C TYR A 76 -24.48 -1.32 -4.88
N CYS A 77 -23.79 -1.11 -3.76
CA CYS A 77 -23.17 0.19 -3.47
C CYS A 77 -22.12 0.58 -4.53
N MET A 78 -21.33 -0.39 -5.02
CA MET A 78 -20.36 -0.14 -6.08
C MET A 78 -21.02 0.13 -7.44
N GLU A 79 -22.08 -0.60 -7.77
CA GLU A 79 -22.91 -0.33 -8.96
C GLU A 79 -23.54 1.06 -8.90
N TYR A 80 -24.03 1.45 -7.72
CA TYR A 80 -24.63 2.76 -7.49
C TYR A 80 -23.60 3.89 -7.63
N LEU A 81 -22.39 3.71 -7.09
CA LEU A 81 -21.29 4.65 -7.28
C LEU A 81 -20.89 4.76 -8.77
N GLU A 82 -20.84 3.63 -9.48
CA GLU A 82 -20.53 3.62 -10.92
C GLU A 82 -21.60 4.37 -11.73
N ALA A 83 -22.87 4.16 -11.43
CA ALA A 83 -24.00 4.85 -12.07
C ALA A 83 -23.98 6.36 -11.78
N ASN A 84 -23.56 6.75 -10.57
CA ASN A 84 -23.48 8.13 -10.10
C ASN A 84 -22.03 8.66 -10.07
N TYR A 85 -21.19 8.22 -11.02
CA TYR A 85 -19.77 8.57 -11.05
C TYR A 85 -19.51 10.08 -11.05
N ASP A 86 -20.42 10.86 -11.65
CA ASP A 86 -20.31 12.32 -11.71
C ASP A 86 -20.18 12.94 -10.30
N TRP A 87 -20.82 12.34 -9.29
CA TRP A 87 -20.64 12.74 -7.87
C TRP A 87 -19.17 12.60 -7.43
N LEU A 88 -18.53 11.47 -7.72
CA LEU A 88 -17.13 11.25 -7.36
C LEU A 88 -16.22 12.19 -8.16
N GLU A 89 -16.50 12.40 -9.44
CA GLU A 89 -15.74 13.29 -10.31
C GLU A 89 -15.76 14.74 -9.80
N GLU A 90 -16.93 15.28 -9.47
CA GLU A 90 -17.08 16.63 -8.92
C GLU A 90 -16.30 16.80 -7.61
N ARG A 91 -16.42 15.83 -6.70
CA ARG A 91 -15.73 15.86 -5.40
C ARG A 91 -14.21 15.77 -5.56
N LEU A 92 -13.71 14.99 -6.51
CA LEU A 92 -12.28 14.91 -6.82
C LEU A 92 -11.74 16.21 -7.41
N GLN A 93 -12.54 16.95 -8.18
CA GLN A 93 -12.14 18.26 -8.73
C GLN A 93 -11.93 19.30 -7.63
N GLU A 94 -12.68 19.22 -6.52
CA GLU A 94 -12.54 20.11 -5.35
C GLU A 94 -11.19 19.93 -4.62
N LEU A 95 -10.55 18.76 -4.73
CA LEU A 95 -9.27 18.46 -4.07
C LEU A 95 -8.06 19.16 -4.73
N GLY A 96 -8.23 19.70 -5.94
CA GLY A 96 -7.19 20.37 -6.70
C GLY A 96 -6.33 19.42 -7.55
N LYS A 97 -5.64 20.01 -8.55
CA LYS A 97 -4.99 19.26 -9.66
C LYS A 97 -3.65 18.59 -9.30
N ASP A 98 -3.07 18.94 -8.16
CA ASP A 98 -1.76 18.47 -7.70
C ASP A 98 -1.86 17.53 -6.48
N ALA A 99 -3.07 17.16 -6.06
CA ALA A 99 -3.29 16.25 -4.94
C ALA A 99 -2.91 14.82 -5.31
N TYR A 100 -2.21 14.15 -4.39
CA TYR A 100 -2.00 12.72 -4.42
C TYR A 100 -3.17 12.02 -3.71
N VAL A 101 -3.89 11.13 -4.37
CA VAL A 101 -5.15 10.57 -3.86
C VAL A 101 -5.03 9.08 -3.57
N LEU A 102 -5.40 8.66 -2.36
CA LEU A 102 -5.55 7.25 -2.00
C LEU A 102 -7.02 6.88 -2.05
N PHE A 103 -7.35 5.81 -2.75
CA PHE A 103 -8.69 5.23 -2.78
C PHE A 103 -8.69 3.94 -1.95
N ASP A 104 -9.36 3.95 -0.79
CA ASP A 104 -9.54 2.78 0.07
C ASP A 104 -10.77 2.00 -0.41
N LEU A 105 -10.58 0.85 -1.05
CA LEU A 105 -11.67 0.02 -1.57
C LEU A 105 -12.28 -0.89 -0.48
N PRO A 106 -13.55 -1.31 -0.65
CA PRO A 106 -14.16 -2.27 0.25
C PRO A 106 -13.38 -3.57 0.32
N GLY A 107 -13.43 -4.24 1.47
CA GLY A 107 -12.60 -5.42 1.71
C GLY A 107 -12.95 -6.68 0.93
N GLN A 108 -14.12 -6.76 0.28
CA GLN A 108 -14.54 -7.96 -0.43
C GLN A 108 -13.74 -8.14 -1.72
N VAL A 109 -13.08 -9.28 -1.85
CA VAL A 109 -12.15 -9.56 -2.94
C VAL A 109 -12.85 -9.62 -4.30
N GLU A 110 -14.10 -10.08 -4.31
CA GLU A 110 -14.94 -10.26 -5.50
C GLU A 110 -15.17 -8.95 -6.25
N LEU A 111 -15.18 -7.82 -5.53
CA LEU A 111 -15.30 -6.49 -6.12
C LEU A 111 -14.09 -6.12 -6.98
N SER A 112 -12.90 -6.57 -6.58
CA SER A 112 -11.64 -6.29 -7.28
C SER A 112 -11.26 -7.35 -8.32
N THR A 113 -11.87 -8.54 -8.29
CA THR A 113 -11.46 -9.68 -9.13
C THR A 113 -12.49 -10.10 -10.18
N ASN A 114 -13.78 -9.90 -9.89
CA ASN A 114 -14.87 -10.48 -10.68
C ASN A 114 -15.90 -9.45 -11.12
N HIS A 115 -16.15 -8.42 -10.31
CA HIS A 115 -17.16 -7.42 -10.62
C HIS A 115 -16.60 -6.30 -11.50
N ASP A 116 -17.36 -5.88 -12.50
CA ASP A 116 -16.92 -4.87 -13.46
C ASP A 116 -17.00 -3.44 -12.91
N SER A 117 -17.78 -3.17 -11.86
CA SER A 117 -17.96 -1.78 -11.39
C SER A 117 -16.68 -1.11 -10.94
N VAL A 118 -15.81 -1.80 -10.18
CA VAL A 118 -14.53 -1.23 -9.76
C VAL A 118 -13.65 -0.96 -10.98
N LYS A 119 -13.59 -1.90 -11.93
CA LYS A 119 -12.87 -1.72 -13.19
C LYS A 119 -13.38 -0.50 -13.96
N ASN A 120 -14.69 -0.37 -14.13
CA ASN A 120 -15.31 0.74 -14.85
C ASN A 120 -15.08 2.08 -14.16
N ILE A 121 -15.13 2.13 -12.82
CA ILE A 121 -14.80 3.33 -12.04
C ILE A 121 -13.32 3.72 -12.25
N VAL A 122 -12.40 2.77 -12.17
CA VAL A 122 -10.97 2.97 -12.42
C VAL A 122 -10.70 3.44 -13.84
N GLU A 123 -11.35 2.85 -14.84
CA GLU A 123 -11.26 3.27 -16.23
C GLU A 123 -11.75 4.71 -16.43
N ARG A 124 -12.82 5.14 -15.74
CA ARG A 124 -13.29 6.53 -15.78
C ARG A 124 -12.30 7.47 -15.09
N LEU A 125 -11.74 7.09 -13.93
CA LEU A 125 -10.72 7.89 -13.24
C LEU A 125 -9.46 8.11 -14.10
N THR A 126 -9.02 7.08 -14.81
CA THR A 126 -7.84 7.16 -15.69
C THR A 126 -8.15 7.92 -16.99
N LYS A 127 -9.23 7.56 -17.72
CA LYS A 127 -9.53 8.10 -19.05
C LYS A 127 -10.20 9.48 -19.02
N LYS A 128 -11.13 9.73 -18.09
CA LYS A 128 -11.85 11.01 -17.99
C LYS A 128 -11.14 12.00 -17.07
N SER A 129 -10.85 11.58 -15.85
CA SER A 129 -10.24 12.46 -14.82
C SER A 129 -8.72 12.59 -14.97
N GLY A 130 -8.10 11.80 -15.83
CA GLY A 130 -6.67 11.89 -16.17
C GLY A 130 -5.74 11.45 -15.05
N PHE A 131 -6.21 10.62 -14.12
CA PHE A 131 -5.38 10.08 -13.04
C PHE A 131 -4.34 9.10 -13.57
N ARG A 132 -3.12 9.20 -13.03
CA ARG A 132 -2.12 8.14 -13.10
C ARG A 132 -2.20 7.32 -11.82
N LEU A 133 -2.77 6.12 -11.93
CA LEU A 133 -3.04 5.23 -10.81
C LEU A 133 -2.11 4.03 -10.82
N ALA A 134 -1.77 3.54 -9.63
CA ALA A 134 -1.29 2.19 -9.42
C ALA A 134 -2.22 1.48 -8.43
N ALA A 135 -2.39 0.17 -8.59
CA ALA A 135 -3.11 -0.66 -7.65
C ALA A 135 -2.13 -1.23 -6.63
N VAL A 136 -2.44 -1.07 -5.34
CA VAL A 136 -1.69 -1.62 -4.21
C VAL A 136 -2.53 -2.73 -3.61
N HIS A 137 -2.14 -3.97 -3.88
CA HIS A 137 -2.89 -5.15 -3.47
C HIS A 137 -2.28 -5.77 -2.22
N LEU A 138 -2.93 -5.54 -1.08
CA LEU A 138 -2.48 -6.00 0.23
C LEU A 138 -2.96 -7.44 0.50
N CYS A 139 -2.00 -8.32 0.74
CA CYS A 139 -2.20 -9.70 1.15
C CYS A 139 -1.55 -9.90 2.53
N ASP A 140 -2.27 -10.52 3.46
CA ASP A 140 -1.74 -10.79 4.80
C ASP A 140 -0.57 -11.79 4.71
N ALA A 141 0.57 -11.48 5.36
CA ALA A 141 1.73 -12.37 5.41
C ALA A 141 1.41 -13.74 6.03
N HIS A 142 0.33 -13.88 6.81
CA HIS A 142 -0.12 -15.18 7.29
C HIS A 142 -0.38 -16.20 6.17
N TYR A 143 -0.70 -15.77 4.95
CA TYR A 143 -0.97 -16.70 3.85
C TYR A 143 0.28 -17.40 3.31
N VAL A 144 1.49 -16.88 3.56
CA VAL A 144 2.72 -17.53 3.07
C VAL A 144 3.17 -18.70 3.96
N THR A 145 2.57 -18.87 5.15
CA THR A 145 2.94 -19.94 6.08
C THR A 145 2.42 -21.32 5.68
N ASP A 146 1.65 -21.43 4.59
CA ASP A 146 1.06 -22.68 4.12
C ASP A 146 1.01 -22.67 2.58
N ALA A 147 1.55 -23.71 1.95
CA ALA A 147 1.70 -23.75 0.49
C ALA A 147 0.35 -23.62 -0.27
N PRO A 148 -0.72 -24.35 0.08
CA PRO A 148 -2.06 -24.13 -0.50
C PRO A 148 -2.59 -22.71 -0.37
N LYS A 149 -2.45 -22.09 0.82
CA LYS A 149 -2.86 -20.69 1.03
C LYS A 149 -2.06 -19.74 0.14
N TYR A 150 -0.74 -19.93 0.08
CA TYR A 150 0.14 -19.12 -0.73
C TYR A 150 -0.24 -19.16 -2.21
N ILE A 151 -0.44 -20.36 -2.79
CA ILE A 151 -0.88 -20.50 -4.19
C ILE A 151 -2.22 -19.82 -4.44
N SER A 152 -3.16 -19.90 -3.49
CA SER A 152 -4.45 -19.23 -3.60
C SER A 152 -4.28 -17.70 -3.70
N VAL A 153 -3.35 -17.14 -2.92
CA VAL A 153 -3.02 -15.70 -2.98
C VAL A 153 -2.32 -15.33 -4.28
N LEU A 154 -1.45 -16.19 -4.82
CA LEU A 154 -0.81 -15.97 -6.12
C LEU A 154 -1.84 -15.88 -7.25
N LEU A 155 -2.77 -16.84 -7.30
CA LEU A 155 -3.86 -16.85 -8.29
C LEU A 155 -4.79 -15.65 -8.13
N LEU A 156 -5.13 -15.29 -6.89
CA LEU A 156 -5.96 -14.12 -6.59
C LEU A 156 -5.27 -12.85 -7.07
N SER A 157 -3.98 -12.68 -6.77
CA SER A 157 -3.19 -11.51 -7.19
C SER A 157 -3.10 -11.43 -8.71
N LEU A 158 -2.78 -12.53 -9.38
CA LEU A 158 -2.74 -12.59 -10.84
C LEU A 158 -4.10 -12.22 -11.45
N ARG A 159 -5.20 -12.72 -10.87
CA ARG A 159 -6.56 -12.38 -11.32
C ARG A 159 -6.87 -10.90 -11.16
N THR A 160 -6.55 -10.31 -10.01
CA THR A 160 -6.76 -8.88 -9.74
C THR A 160 -5.95 -8.00 -10.70
N MET A 161 -4.69 -8.37 -10.96
CA MET A 161 -3.82 -7.68 -11.91
C MET A 161 -4.43 -7.64 -13.32
N LEU A 162 -4.91 -8.79 -13.80
CA LEU A 162 -5.54 -8.90 -15.13
C LEU A 162 -6.88 -8.16 -15.20
N HIS A 163 -7.63 -8.09 -14.08
CA HIS A 163 -8.94 -7.46 -14.06
C HIS A 163 -8.89 -5.93 -13.99
N LEU A 164 -8.02 -5.38 -13.14
CA LEU A 164 -7.92 -3.92 -12.94
C LEU A 164 -7.10 -3.21 -14.03
N GLU A 165 -6.23 -3.92 -14.74
CA GLU A 165 -5.42 -3.39 -15.86
C GLU A 165 -4.60 -2.13 -15.50
N LEU A 166 -4.18 -2.02 -14.23
CA LEU A 166 -3.31 -0.96 -13.72
C LEU A 166 -1.88 -1.47 -13.46
N PRO A 167 -0.87 -0.58 -13.44
CA PRO A 167 0.39 -0.88 -12.76
C PRO A 167 0.09 -1.39 -11.35
N HIS A 168 0.53 -2.61 -11.04
CA HIS A 168 0.10 -3.31 -9.84
C HIS A 168 1.31 -3.63 -8.95
N ILE A 169 1.20 -3.31 -7.67
CA ILE A 169 2.16 -3.65 -6.63
C ILE A 169 1.44 -4.59 -5.68
N ASN A 170 1.78 -5.87 -5.69
CA ASN A 170 1.30 -6.77 -4.64
C ASN A 170 2.18 -6.58 -3.40
N VAL A 171 1.57 -6.65 -2.23
CA VAL A 171 2.23 -6.34 -0.96
C VAL A 171 1.86 -7.40 0.06
N LEU A 172 2.87 -8.06 0.63
CA LEU A 172 2.72 -8.86 1.83
C LEU A 172 2.70 -7.91 3.04
N SER A 173 1.53 -7.73 3.63
CA SER A 173 1.35 -6.88 4.80
C SER A 173 1.56 -7.65 6.10
N LYS A 174 1.83 -6.91 7.18
CA LYS A 174 2.03 -7.46 8.54
C LYS A 174 3.20 -8.43 8.63
N VAL A 175 4.27 -8.16 7.88
CA VAL A 175 5.48 -9.00 7.94
C VAL A 175 6.12 -9.01 9.33
N ASP A 176 5.86 -7.97 10.13
CA ASP A 176 6.24 -7.90 11.54
C ASP A 176 5.57 -8.96 12.44
N LEU A 177 4.49 -9.58 11.97
CA LEU A 177 3.77 -10.65 12.68
C LEU A 177 4.14 -12.05 12.19
N ILE A 178 4.98 -12.18 11.16
CA ILE A 178 5.25 -13.46 10.51
C ILE A 178 5.82 -14.52 11.47
N SER A 179 6.72 -14.11 12.36
CA SER A 179 7.32 -14.97 13.38
C SER A 179 6.30 -15.48 14.42
N GLN A 180 5.12 -14.86 14.51
CA GLN A 180 4.03 -15.29 15.39
C GLN A 180 3.11 -16.33 14.72
N TYR A 181 3.16 -16.43 13.38
CA TYR A 181 2.32 -17.35 12.61
C TYR A 181 2.93 -18.74 12.46
N GLY A 182 4.25 -18.86 12.64
CA GLY A 182 4.98 -20.13 12.59
C GLY A 182 6.32 -19.96 11.87
N ASP A 183 7.05 -21.06 11.74
CA ASP A 183 8.26 -21.11 10.93
C ASP A 183 7.89 -21.11 9.45
N LEU A 184 8.68 -20.41 8.63
CA LEU A 184 8.56 -20.47 7.18
C LEU A 184 9.39 -21.63 6.64
N ASP A 185 8.86 -22.31 5.63
CA ASP A 185 9.61 -23.38 4.94
C ASP A 185 10.78 -22.83 4.13
N PHE A 186 10.67 -21.57 3.67
CA PHE A 186 11.66 -20.87 2.86
C PHE A 186 11.88 -19.45 3.38
N ASN A 187 12.94 -18.80 2.90
CA ASN A 187 13.18 -17.38 3.19
C ASN A 187 12.13 -16.49 2.51
N LEU A 188 12.00 -15.24 2.96
CA LEU A 188 11.05 -14.29 2.40
C LEU A 188 11.28 -13.99 0.91
N ASP A 189 12.53 -14.03 0.44
CA ASP A 189 12.90 -13.83 -0.97
C ASP A 189 12.13 -14.78 -1.90
N PHE A 190 12.01 -16.05 -1.53
CA PHE A 190 11.24 -17.05 -2.26
C PHE A 190 9.76 -16.63 -2.42
N TYR A 191 9.14 -16.13 -1.35
CA TYR A 191 7.74 -15.73 -1.37
C TYR A 191 7.51 -14.36 -2.04
N THR A 192 8.52 -13.49 -2.06
CA THR A 192 8.42 -12.18 -2.70
C THR A 192 8.74 -12.20 -4.18
N GLU A 193 9.73 -13.00 -4.59
CA GLU A 193 10.15 -13.08 -6.00
C GLU A 193 9.25 -14.03 -6.80
N VAL A 194 8.60 -15.00 -6.14
CA VAL A 194 7.68 -15.97 -6.76
C VAL A 194 8.36 -16.73 -7.91
N GLN A 195 9.63 -17.10 -7.71
CA GLN A 195 10.41 -17.88 -8.66
C GLN A 195 10.61 -19.31 -8.18
N ASP A 196 10.64 -20.26 -9.11
CA ASP A 196 10.89 -21.68 -8.85
C ASP A 196 9.92 -22.28 -7.82
N LEU A 197 8.62 -22.14 -8.06
CA LEU A 197 7.56 -22.67 -7.20
C LEU A 197 7.53 -24.21 -7.16
N SER A 198 8.41 -24.88 -7.93
CA SER A 198 8.62 -26.33 -7.90
C SER A 198 8.95 -26.85 -6.50
N TYR A 199 9.59 -26.05 -5.63
CA TYR A 199 9.85 -26.42 -4.24
C TYR A 199 8.57 -26.69 -3.44
N LEU A 200 7.43 -26.10 -3.83
CA LEU A 200 6.13 -26.32 -3.20
C LEU A 200 5.50 -27.65 -3.63
N GLU A 201 5.97 -28.29 -4.71
CA GLU A 201 5.39 -29.52 -5.24
C GLU A 201 5.33 -30.62 -4.17
N ASN A 202 6.41 -30.78 -3.40
CA ASN A 202 6.49 -31.79 -2.34
C ASN A 202 5.47 -31.51 -1.23
N ALA A 203 5.35 -30.25 -0.79
CA ALA A 203 4.41 -29.84 0.25
C ALA A 203 2.94 -30.03 -0.19
N LEU A 204 2.63 -29.67 -1.44
CA LEU A 204 1.28 -29.80 -2.00
C LEU A 204 0.91 -31.26 -2.28
N SER A 205 1.86 -32.05 -2.77
CA SER A 205 1.64 -33.47 -3.06
C SER A 205 1.52 -34.30 -1.78
N ALA A 206 2.21 -33.89 -0.71
CA ALA A 206 2.07 -34.52 0.60
C ALA A 206 0.67 -34.27 1.21
N SER A 207 0.15 -33.04 1.09
CA SER A 207 -1.16 -32.69 1.65
C SER A 207 -2.33 -33.24 0.83
N ALA A 208 -2.24 -33.22 -0.50
CA ALA A 208 -3.31 -33.66 -1.38
C ALA A 208 -2.80 -34.32 -2.67
N PRO A 209 -2.30 -35.57 -2.62
CA PRO A 209 -1.68 -36.25 -3.77
C PRO A 209 -2.63 -36.44 -4.94
N ARG A 210 -3.94 -36.54 -4.68
CA ARG A 210 -4.97 -36.62 -5.72
C ARG A 210 -4.97 -35.38 -6.64
N PHE A 211 -4.57 -34.22 -6.14
CA PHE A 211 -4.59 -32.96 -6.87
C PHE A 211 -3.22 -32.54 -7.39
N ALA A 212 -2.19 -33.39 -7.31
CA ALA A 212 -0.83 -33.04 -7.72
C ALA A 212 -0.76 -32.47 -9.16
N ALA A 213 -1.40 -33.13 -10.13
CA ALA A 213 -1.43 -32.64 -11.51
C ALA A 213 -2.11 -31.27 -11.66
N LEU A 214 -3.16 -30.99 -10.87
CA LEU A 214 -3.84 -29.69 -10.86
C LEU A 214 -2.94 -28.62 -10.23
N ASN A 215 -2.30 -28.92 -9.10
CA ASN A 215 -1.39 -28.02 -8.42
C ASN A 215 -0.21 -27.64 -9.32
N MET A 216 0.37 -28.59 -10.05
CA MET A 216 1.44 -28.31 -11.01
C MET A 216 0.96 -27.47 -12.18
N ALA A 217 -0.27 -27.68 -12.68
CA ALA A 217 -0.82 -26.81 -13.72
C ALA A 217 -1.03 -25.38 -13.22
N MET A 218 -1.45 -25.20 -11.96
CA MET A 218 -1.59 -23.88 -11.34
C MET A 218 -0.24 -23.20 -11.13
N ILE A 219 0.78 -23.93 -10.67
CA ILE A 219 2.15 -23.43 -10.52
C ILE A 219 2.70 -22.97 -11.87
N SER A 220 2.63 -23.83 -12.89
CA SER A 220 3.08 -23.50 -14.26
C SER A 220 2.38 -22.26 -14.77
N LEU A 221 1.07 -22.10 -14.55
CA LEU A 221 0.34 -20.90 -14.96
C LEU A 221 0.89 -19.63 -14.29
N ILE A 222 1.21 -19.68 -13.00
CA ILE A 222 1.74 -18.51 -12.27
C ILE A 222 3.13 -18.16 -12.80
N GLU A 223 4.00 -19.16 -12.95
CA GLU A 223 5.37 -18.97 -13.44
C GLU A 223 5.40 -18.48 -14.90
N ASP A 224 4.56 -19.03 -15.78
CA ASP A 224 4.51 -18.67 -17.20
C ASP A 224 4.17 -17.19 -17.42
N TYR A 225 3.29 -16.62 -16.57
CA TYR A 225 2.99 -15.20 -16.64
C TYR A 225 4.12 -14.35 -16.06
N SER A 226 4.85 -14.84 -15.03
CA SER A 226 5.96 -14.12 -14.36
C SER A 226 5.59 -12.67 -13.98
N LEU A 227 4.32 -12.40 -13.74
CA LEU A 227 3.79 -11.07 -13.40
C LEU A 227 3.71 -10.85 -11.89
N VAL A 228 3.57 -11.93 -11.13
CA VAL A 228 3.32 -11.84 -9.69
C VAL A 228 4.65 -11.74 -8.96
N GLY A 229 4.84 -10.63 -8.25
CA GLY A 229 5.86 -10.45 -7.23
C GLY A 229 5.27 -9.62 -6.09
N PHE A 230 5.90 -9.67 -4.92
CA PHE A 230 5.44 -8.95 -3.74
C PHE A 230 6.52 -8.04 -3.16
N GLU A 231 6.11 -6.86 -2.74
CA GLU A 231 6.84 -6.05 -1.78
C GLU A 231 6.43 -6.44 -0.35
N THR A 232 7.27 -6.14 0.64
CA THR A 232 6.95 -6.36 2.06
C THR A 232 6.52 -5.08 2.76
N LEU A 233 5.60 -5.21 3.70
CA LEU A 233 5.06 -4.07 4.43
C LEU A 233 4.85 -4.36 5.91
N ALA A 234 5.57 -3.62 6.75
CA ALA A 234 5.25 -3.38 8.14
C ALA A 234 4.85 -1.90 8.29
N VAL A 235 3.55 -1.63 8.53
CA VAL A 235 3.02 -0.25 8.52
C VAL A 235 3.63 0.62 9.62
N GLU A 236 4.00 0.01 10.74
CA GLU A 236 4.65 0.71 11.86
C GLU A 236 6.13 1.04 11.57
N ASP A 237 6.75 0.37 10.59
CA ASP A 237 8.12 0.68 10.17
C ASP A 237 8.14 1.76 9.08
N LYS A 238 8.76 2.88 9.43
CA LYS A 238 8.97 4.02 8.53
C LYS A 238 9.75 3.62 7.29
N ASN A 239 10.77 2.77 7.40
CA ASN A 239 11.59 2.42 6.24
C ASN A 239 10.82 1.55 5.26
N SER A 240 10.10 0.55 5.75
CA SER A 240 9.16 -0.26 4.95
C SER A 240 8.13 0.61 4.21
N MET A 241 7.50 1.57 4.90
CA MET A 241 6.54 2.49 4.27
C MET A 241 7.20 3.40 3.20
N LEU A 242 8.43 3.85 3.42
CA LEU A 242 9.19 4.67 2.46
C LEU A 242 9.60 3.85 1.23
N HIS A 243 10.05 2.61 1.43
CA HIS A 243 10.40 1.68 0.35
C HIS A 243 9.20 1.43 -0.56
N LEU A 244 8.06 1.03 0.01
CA LEU A 244 6.83 0.81 -0.75
C LEU A 244 6.36 2.08 -1.47
N THR A 245 6.46 3.24 -0.82
CA THR A 245 6.12 4.53 -1.46
C THR A 245 6.98 4.80 -2.71
N ARG A 246 8.27 4.45 -2.70
CA ARG A 246 9.13 4.58 -3.88
C ARG A 246 8.77 3.62 -5.00
N ALA A 247 8.47 2.37 -4.67
CA ALA A 247 8.02 1.38 -5.64
C ALA A 247 6.76 1.90 -6.37
N ILE A 248 5.82 2.47 -5.62
CA ILE A 248 4.59 3.06 -6.14
C ILE A 248 4.86 4.33 -6.95
N ASP A 249 5.72 5.23 -6.46
CA ASP A 249 6.10 6.45 -7.19
C ASP A 249 6.76 6.10 -8.54
N ARG A 250 7.61 5.05 -8.57
CA ARG A 250 8.20 4.52 -9.80
C ARG A 250 7.15 3.94 -10.74
N ALA A 251 6.22 3.14 -10.23
CA ALA A 251 5.15 2.53 -11.04
C ALA A 251 4.18 3.56 -11.62
N THR A 252 3.80 4.57 -10.83
CA THR A 252 2.92 5.66 -11.26
C THR A 252 3.65 6.71 -12.10
N GLY A 253 4.97 6.82 -11.95
CA GLY A 253 5.80 7.89 -12.51
C GLY A 253 5.66 9.22 -11.75
N TYR A 254 5.28 9.18 -10.48
CA TYR A 254 5.15 10.37 -9.65
C TYR A 254 6.51 10.86 -9.15
N ILE A 255 6.73 12.17 -9.27
CA ILE A 255 7.95 12.83 -8.78
C ILE A 255 7.50 13.97 -7.87
N PHE A 256 7.74 13.80 -6.56
CA PHE A 256 7.42 14.84 -5.59
C PHE A 256 8.47 15.96 -5.62
N VAL A 257 8.02 17.21 -5.69
CA VAL A 257 8.87 18.40 -5.59
C VAL A 257 8.38 19.22 -4.39
N PRO A 258 9.21 19.34 -3.32
CA PRO A 258 8.88 20.17 -2.18
C PRO A 258 8.67 21.65 -2.56
N ALA A 259 7.82 22.35 -1.80
CA ALA A 259 7.57 23.77 -1.98
C ALA A 259 8.81 24.63 -1.66
N ALA A 260 8.85 25.84 -2.24
CA ALA A 260 9.91 26.82 -2.01
C ALA A 260 10.07 27.17 -0.53
N GLY A 261 11.31 27.10 -0.01
CA GLY A 261 11.63 27.40 1.39
C GLY A 261 11.54 26.22 2.37
N SER A 262 11.21 25.02 1.90
CA SER A 262 11.41 23.79 2.69
C SER A 262 12.90 23.47 2.84
N ASN A 263 13.30 22.83 3.96
CA ASN A 263 14.66 22.30 4.13
C ASN A 263 14.90 21.17 3.13
N ALA A 264 15.26 21.54 1.91
CA ALA A 264 15.43 20.63 0.80
C ALA A 264 16.87 20.09 0.78
N PRO A 265 17.07 18.80 0.43
CA PRO A 265 18.41 18.22 0.34
C PRO A 265 19.32 18.95 -0.68
N PRO A 266 20.66 18.87 -0.53
CA PRO A 266 21.61 19.48 -1.45
C PRO A 266 21.38 18.98 -2.90
N GLY A 267 21.26 19.89 -3.87
CA GLY A 267 21.00 19.56 -5.28
C GLY A 267 19.54 19.71 -5.73
N THR A 268 18.64 20.14 -4.84
CA THR A 268 17.32 20.64 -5.21
C THR A 268 17.45 21.97 -5.97
N VAL A 269 16.83 22.06 -7.15
CA VAL A 269 16.89 23.27 -8.00
C VAL A 269 15.92 24.33 -7.44
N ASP A 270 16.35 25.60 -7.44
CA ASP A 270 15.61 26.73 -6.87
C ASP A 270 14.17 26.82 -7.44
N PRO A 271 13.13 26.67 -6.60
CA PRO A 271 11.75 26.51 -7.03
C PRO A 271 11.10 27.84 -7.45
N GLY A 272 11.18 28.22 -8.74
CA GLY A 272 10.34 29.30 -9.29
C GLY A 272 8.85 28.93 -9.34
N ASP A 273 7.93 29.90 -9.29
CA ASP A 273 6.45 29.86 -9.06
C ASP A 273 5.53 28.88 -9.88
N GLY A 274 6.01 27.84 -10.56
CA GLY A 274 5.17 26.88 -11.33
C GLY A 274 4.43 25.78 -10.52
N SER A 275 3.68 24.85 -11.12
CA SER A 275 3.14 23.68 -10.39
C SER A 275 4.19 22.57 -10.18
N ALA A 276 4.07 21.77 -9.11
CA ALA A 276 5.05 20.72 -8.77
C ALA A 276 5.23 19.68 -9.89
N ALA A 277 4.18 19.38 -10.65
CA ALA A 277 4.21 18.42 -11.77
C ALA A 277 4.90 18.94 -13.05
N ALA A 278 5.17 20.24 -13.16
CA ALA A 278 5.73 20.87 -14.36
C ALA A 278 7.21 21.30 -14.22
N ARG A 279 7.84 21.05 -13.06
CA ARG A 279 9.20 21.53 -12.75
C ARG A 279 10.21 20.38 -12.83
N PRO A 280 11.33 20.51 -13.58
CA PRO A 280 12.40 19.52 -13.57
C PRO A 280 13.16 19.59 -12.24
N ASN A 281 12.90 18.65 -11.33
CA ASN A 281 13.69 18.49 -10.11
C ASN A 281 14.66 17.34 -10.29
N ALA A 282 15.95 17.64 -10.50
CA ALA A 282 17.00 16.65 -10.59
C ALA A 282 17.02 15.74 -9.35
N TYR A 283 16.88 16.29 -8.14
CA TYR A 283 16.85 15.49 -6.92
C TYR A 283 15.64 14.55 -6.84
N GLY A 284 14.44 15.00 -7.22
CA GLY A 284 13.24 14.15 -7.25
C GLY A 284 13.33 13.06 -8.31
N LEU A 285 13.84 13.40 -9.50
CA LEU A 285 14.15 12.45 -10.56
C LEU A 285 15.20 11.44 -10.09
N PHE A 286 16.29 11.89 -9.46
CA PHE A 286 17.32 11.01 -8.94
C PHE A 286 16.82 10.21 -7.71
N SER A 287 15.97 10.72 -6.82
CA SER A 287 15.46 9.91 -5.71
C SER A 287 14.48 8.82 -6.15
N SER A 288 13.76 9.03 -7.25
CA SER A 288 12.86 8.03 -7.84
C SER A 288 13.59 7.10 -8.84
N ALA A 289 14.70 7.55 -9.45
CA ALA A 289 15.45 6.82 -10.49
C ALA A 289 16.82 6.27 -10.06
N VAL A 290 17.44 6.79 -9.00
CA VAL A 290 18.63 6.17 -8.38
C VAL A 290 18.15 4.89 -7.71
N GLY A 291 18.95 3.84 -7.90
CA GLY A 291 18.66 2.48 -7.44
C GLY A 291 18.41 2.34 -5.93
N PRO A 292 18.28 1.08 -5.46
CA PRO A 292 17.97 0.74 -4.06
C PRO A 292 18.67 1.65 -3.04
N MET A 293 17.92 2.17 -2.07
CA MET A 293 18.45 3.07 -1.05
C MET A 293 19.30 2.27 -0.08
N GLN A 294 20.60 2.55 0.02
CA GLN A 294 21.45 1.85 0.99
C GLN A 294 20.97 2.09 2.44
N GLY A 295 20.26 1.12 3.00
CA GLY A 295 19.70 1.13 4.35
C GLY A 295 19.12 -0.24 4.73
N PRO A 296 18.99 -0.55 6.03
CA PRO A 296 18.71 -1.89 6.57
C PRO A 296 17.26 -2.39 6.39
N ALA A 297 16.56 -1.94 5.35
CA ALA A 297 15.18 -2.35 5.05
C ALA A 297 14.86 -2.24 3.54
N ASP A 298 15.88 -2.12 2.71
CA ASP A 298 15.77 -1.94 1.26
C ASP A 298 16.00 -3.27 0.52
N ASP A 299 16.73 -4.19 1.16
CA ASP A 299 16.89 -5.57 0.73
C ASP A 299 15.94 -6.49 1.50
N ILE A 300 15.28 -7.42 0.81
CA ILE A 300 14.42 -8.43 1.43
C ILE A 300 15.17 -9.26 2.49
N ARG A 301 16.48 -9.41 2.34
CA ARG A 301 17.36 -10.07 3.32
C ARG A 301 17.45 -9.30 4.63
N ASP A 302 17.45 -7.97 4.57
CA ASP A 302 17.42 -7.14 5.77
C ASP A 302 16.05 -7.25 6.46
N VAL A 303 14.97 -7.33 5.68
CA VAL A 303 13.61 -7.56 6.21
C VAL A 303 13.51 -8.93 6.89
N GLN A 304 14.08 -9.97 6.27
CA GLN A 304 14.21 -11.32 6.86
C GLN A 304 14.99 -11.26 8.18
N GLU A 305 16.15 -10.62 8.21
CA GLU A 305 16.96 -10.50 9.42
C GLU A 305 16.21 -9.75 10.53
N ARG A 306 15.58 -8.61 10.19
CA ARG A 306 14.86 -7.74 11.12
C ARG A 306 13.62 -8.39 11.73
N TRP A 307 12.82 -9.11 10.94
CA TRP A 307 11.49 -9.58 11.35
C TRP A 307 11.39 -11.08 11.58
N VAL A 308 12.30 -11.88 11.02
CA VAL A 308 12.30 -13.34 11.12
C VAL A 308 13.47 -13.82 11.97
N ASP A 309 14.71 -13.56 11.56
CA ASP A 309 15.87 -14.27 12.13
C ASP A 309 16.35 -13.66 13.46
N ALA A 310 16.41 -12.34 13.58
CA ALA A 310 17.03 -11.62 14.70
C ALA A 310 16.11 -10.56 15.34
N ARG A 311 14.79 -10.82 15.34
CA ARG A 311 13.76 -9.87 15.82
C ARG A 311 14.04 -9.30 17.22
N GLU A 312 14.32 -10.14 18.20
CA GLU A 312 14.53 -9.71 19.59
C GLU A 312 15.78 -8.81 19.74
N GLU A 313 16.84 -9.11 18.99
CA GLU A 313 18.08 -8.34 19.00
C GLU A 313 17.87 -6.95 18.39
N TRP A 314 17.16 -6.88 17.27
CA TRP A 314 16.78 -5.63 16.62
C TRP A 314 15.84 -4.78 17.49
N ASP A 315 14.82 -5.38 18.09
CA ASP A 315 13.89 -4.68 18.99
C ASP A 315 14.65 -4.09 20.20
N ALA A 316 15.62 -4.82 20.76
CA ALA A 316 16.48 -4.34 21.85
C ALA A 316 17.42 -3.21 21.41
N TYR A 317 17.97 -3.32 20.19
CA TYR A 317 18.82 -2.29 19.59
C TYR A 317 18.05 -0.99 19.34
N GLU A 318 16.87 -1.04 18.70
CA GLU A 318 16.02 0.12 18.43
C GLU A 318 15.59 0.81 19.72
N LYS A 319 15.18 0.04 20.73
CA LYS A 319 14.83 0.59 22.05
C LYS A 319 15.99 1.34 22.69
N THR A 320 17.22 0.86 22.49
CA THR A 320 18.44 1.52 22.96
C THR A 320 18.69 2.82 22.20
N GLN A 321 18.49 2.83 20.87
CA GLN A 321 18.62 4.02 20.05
C GLN A 321 17.58 5.08 20.39
N TRP A 322 16.30 4.73 20.49
CA TRP A 322 15.24 5.66 20.91
C TRP A 322 15.48 6.24 22.29
N ARG A 323 16.05 5.45 23.22
CA ARG A 323 16.42 5.97 24.53
C ARG A 323 17.53 7.01 24.41
N ARG A 324 18.55 6.77 23.59
CA ARG A 324 19.65 7.71 23.33
C ARG A 324 19.15 8.99 22.64
N GLU A 325 18.31 8.87 21.62
CA GLU A 325 17.71 10.01 20.93
C GLU A 325 16.82 10.83 21.86
N GLY A 326 15.99 10.17 22.68
CA GLY A 326 15.17 10.85 23.68
C GLY A 326 15.98 11.54 24.77
N GLU A 327 17.12 10.96 25.18
CA GLU A 327 18.10 11.62 26.06
C GLU A 327 18.73 12.85 25.37
N ALA A 328 19.14 12.73 24.11
CA ALA A 328 19.72 13.84 23.35
C ALA A 328 18.74 15.00 23.15
N VAL A 329 17.47 14.73 22.82
CA VAL A 329 16.43 15.76 22.67
C VAL A 329 16.15 16.44 24.02
N ARG A 330 16.10 15.68 25.13
CA ARG A 330 15.95 16.27 26.47
C ARG A 330 17.13 17.17 26.83
N ASP A 331 18.35 16.76 26.52
CA ASP A 331 19.55 17.55 26.74
C ASP A 331 19.56 18.82 25.88
N GLU A 332 19.08 18.74 24.65
CA GLU A 332 18.97 19.88 23.75
C GLU A 332 17.91 20.89 24.23
N ILE A 333 16.76 20.41 24.69
CA ILE A 333 15.72 21.24 25.33
C ILE A 333 16.25 21.87 26.63
N ALA A 334 16.98 21.13 27.46
CA ALA A 334 17.57 21.66 28.70
C ALA A 334 18.64 22.74 28.42
N ARG A 335 19.47 22.55 27.38
CA ARG A 335 20.42 23.57 26.92
C ARG A 335 19.72 24.80 26.37
N ALA A 336 18.65 24.64 25.59
CA ALA A 336 17.85 25.75 25.08
C ALA A 336 17.12 26.53 26.19
N GLY A 337 16.62 25.84 27.22
CA GLY A 337 16.02 26.43 28.42
C GLY A 337 17.02 27.28 29.23
N ASN A 338 18.22 26.74 29.48
CA ASN A 338 19.28 27.45 30.20
C ASN A 338 19.81 28.69 29.45
N ILE A 339 19.73 28.71 28.12
CA ILE A 339 20.07 29.89 27.30
C ILE A 339 19.01 30.99 27.44
N ARG A 340 17.74 30.63 27.67
CA ARG A 340 16.64 31.58 27.87
C ARG A 340 16.70 32.25 29.24
N GLU A 341 17.02 31.51 30.31
CA GLU A 341 17.15 32.07 31.66
C GLU A 341 18.36 33.00 31.83
N ARG A 342 19.43 32.81 31.04
CA ARG A 342 20.61 33.70 31.05
C ARG A 342 20.41 35.02 30.28
N LYS A 343 19.29 35.20 29.57
CA LYS A 343 18.99 36.40 28.77
C LYS A 343 17.88 37.28 29.35
N THR A 344 17.34 36.93 30.51
CA THR A 344 16.42 37.74 31.34
C THR A 344 17.16 38.32 32.53
#